data_AF-A0A965VSK5-F1
#
_entry.id   AF-A0A965VSK5-F1
#
_cell.length_a   1.000
_cell.length_b   1.000
_cell.length_c   1.000
_cell.angle_alpha   90.00
_cell.angle_beta   90.00
_cell.angle_gamma   90.00
#
_symmetry.space_group_name_H-M   'P 1'
#
loop_
_entity.id
_entity.type
_entity.pdbx_description
1 polymer ?
#
loop_
_entity_poly.entity_id
_entity_poly.type
_entity_poly.pdbx_seq_one_letter_code
_entity_poly.pdbx_strand_id
1 'polypeptide(L)' 'MDKVIANADEAVADIFDGAILAIGGFGLCGIPENCIAALVKKGIMNLTC' A
#
# COMPACT_ATOMS: atom_id res chain seq x y z
N MET A 1 -0.58 -5.14 -22.03
CA MET A 1 0.37 -4.29 -21.30
C MET A 1 0.63 -4.98 -19.98
N ASP A 2 1.87 -5.39 -19.75
CA ASP A 2 2.27 -5.99 -18.48
C ASP A 2 2.45 -4.88 -17.43
N LYS A 3 1.92 -5.08 -16.23
CA LYS A 3 1.99 -4.14 -15.09
C LYS A 3 2.73 -4.76 -13.90
N VAL A 4 3.41 -5.87 -14.12
CA VAL A 4 4.29 -6.47 -13.11
C VAL A 4 5.45 -5.50 -12.86
N ILE A 5 5.64 -5.18 -11.59
CA ILE A 5 6.69 -4.31 -11.06
C ILE A 5 7.54 -5.12 -10.07
N ALA A 6 8.75 -4.63 -9.77
CA ALA A 6 9.74 -5.47 -9.10
C ALA A 6 9.45 -5.72 -7.61
N ASN A 7 8.80 -4.78 -6.93
CA ASN A 7 8.59 -4.85 -5.47
C ASN A 7 7.45 -3.91 -5.00
N ALA A 8 7.09 -4.03 -3.72
CA ALA A 8 6.03 -3.24 -3.10
C ALA A 8 6.41 -1.76 -2.91
N ASP A 9 7.69 -1.41 -2.78
CA ASP A 9 8.12 0.00 -2.66
C ASP A 9 7.80 0.77 -3.96
N GLU A 10 8.05 0.16 -5.12
CA GLU A 10 7.67 0.70 -6.44
C GLU A 10 6.15 0.77 -6.61
N ALA A 11 5.42 -0.20 -6.03
CA ALA A 11 3.96 -0.29 -6.15
C ALA A 11 3.23 0.88 -5.46
N VAL A 12 3.81 1.42 -4.40
CA VAL A 12 3.21 2.47 -3.56
C VAL A 12 3.95 3.81 -3.72
N ALA A 13 4.78 3.95 -4.75
CA ALA A 13 5.65 5.10 -4.94
C ALA A 13 4.88 6.42 -5.11
N ASP A 14 3.68 6.37 -5.66
CA ASP A 14 2.80 7.53 -5.93
C ASP A 14 1.80 7.83 -4.80
N ILE A 15 1.72 7.00 -3.76
CA ILE A 15 0.88 7.26 -2.58
C ILE A 15 1.51 8.35 -1.71
N PHE A 16 0.72 9.35 -1.35
CA PHE A 16 1.11 10.53 -0.57
C PHE A 16 0.27 10.68 0.71
N ASP A 17 0.70 11.56 1.62
CA ASP A 17 -0.01 11.85 2.87
C ASP A 17 -1.44 12.33 2.60
N GLY A 18 -2.41 11.86 3.37
CA GLY A 18 -3.82 12.24 3.17
C GLY A 18 -4.54 11.46 2.07
N ALA A 19 -3.89 10.48 1.42
CA ALA A 19 -4.54 9.66 0.41
C ALA A 19 -5.68 8.80 1.01
N ILE A 20 -6.69 8.53 0.17
CA ILE A 20 -7.80 7.64 0.48
C ILE A 20 -7.54 6.31 -0.23
N LEU A 21 -7.48 5.22 0.54
CA LEU A 21 -7.10 3.90 0.06
C LEU A 21 -8.22 2.88 0.31
N ALA A 22 -8.68 2.21 -0.73
CA ALA A 22 -9.50 1.01 -0.57
C ALA A 22 -8.59 -0.21 -0.35
N ILE A 23 -8.66 -0.82 0.82
CA ILE A 23 -7.81 -1.97 1.19
C ILE A 23 -8.67 -3.23 1.32
N GLY A 24 -8.24 -4.31 0.68
CA GLY A 24 -8.86 -5.63 0.78
C GLY A 24 -8.38 -6.43 1.99
N GLY A 25 -9.21 -7.38 2.44
CA GLY A 25 -8.89 -8.33 3.52
C GLY A 25 -9.97 -8.39 4.61
N PHE A 26 -9.94 -9.45 5.42
CA PHE A 26 -10.82 -9.63 6.57
C PHE A 26 -10.02 -10.11 7.78
N GLY A 27 -9.91 -9.25 8.81
CA GLY A 27 -8.99 -9.49 9.92
C GLY A 27 -7.55 -9.55 9.40
N LEU A 28 -6.94 -10.74 9.46
CA LEU A 28 -5.59 -11.01 8.93
C LEU A 28 -5.61 -11.82 7.62
N CYS A 29 -6.79 -12.21 7.13
CA CYS A 29 -6.90 -13.03 5.92
C CYS A 29 -7.00 -12.13 4.67
N GLY A 30 -6.09 -12.33 3.71
CA GLY A 30 -6.14 -11.66 2.41
C GLY A 30 -5.76 -10.18 2.41
N ILE A 31 -5.06 -9.70 3.44
CA ILE A 31 -4.55 -8.33 3.50
C ILE A 31 -3.28 -8.16 2.62
N PRO A 32 -3.05 -7.00 2.00
CA PRO A 32 -1.84 -6.74 1.21
C PRO A 32 -0.64 -6.41 2.10
N GLU A 33 -0.14 -7.39 2.85
CA GLU A 33 0.89 -7.25 3.90
C GLU A 33 2.15 -6.52 3.41
N ASN A 34 2.64 -6.87 2.22
CA ASN A 34 3.85 -6.27 1.64
C ASN A 34 3.66 -4.77 1.32
N CYS A 35 2.48 -4.38 0.81
CA CYS A 35 2.18 -2.97 0.52
C CYS A 35 2.00 -2.17 1.82
N ILE A 36 1.38 -2.75 2.83
CA ILE A 36 1.24 -2.13 4.16
C ILE A 36 2.63 -1.89 4.77
N ALA A 37 3.52 -2.88 4.72
CA ALA A 37 4.90 -2.73 5.20
C ALA A 37 5.68 -1.64 4.44
N ALA A 38 5.50 -1.54 3.11
CA ALA A 38 6.12 -0.51 2.30
C ALA A 38 5.60 0.90 2.66
N LEU A 39 4.29 1.06 2.87
CA LEU A 39 3.70 2.34 3.31
C LEU A 39 4.22 2.77 4.68
N VAL A 40 4.33 1.82 5.63
CA VAL A 40 4.91 2.07 6.96
C VAL A 40 6.37 2.51 6.84
N LYS A 41 7.18 1.82 6.02
CA LYS A 41 8.58 2.16 5.76
C LYS A 41 8.73 3.55 5.11
N LYS A 42 7.81 3.93 4.22
CA LYS A 42 7.79 5.24 3.55
C LYS A 42 7.38 6.38 4.51
N GLY A 43 6.79 6.05 5.66
CA GLY A 43 6.43 7.03 6.69
C GLY A 43 5.25 7.92 6.31
N ILE A 44 4.36 7.45 5.43
CA ILE A 44 3.18 8.18 5.00
C ILE A 44 2.15 8.28 6.13
N MET A 45 1.56 9.46 6.30
CA MET A 45 0.66 9.79 7.41
C MET A 45 -0.71 10.27 6.92
N ASN A 46 -1.67 10.35 7.85
CA ASN A 46 -3.03 10.88 7.62
C ASN A 46 -3.84 10.15 6.54
N LEU A 47 -3.59 8.85 6.33
CA LEU A 47 -4.34 8.05 5.38
C LEU A 47 -5.79 7.84 5.85
N THR A 48 -6.71 7.80 4.89
CA THR A 48 -8.10 7.35 5.12
C THR A 48 -8.28 6.00 4.45
N CYS A 49 -8.87 5.06 5.17
CA CYS A 49 -9.18 3.71 4.67
C CYS A 49 -10.69 3.49 4.62
#